data_AF-A0A957CSL2-F1
#
_entry.id   AF-A0A957CSL2-F1
#
_cell.length_a   1.000
_cell.length_b   1.000
_cell.length_c   1.000
_cell.angle_alpha   90.00
_cell.angle_beta   90.00
_cell.angle_gamma   90.00
#
_symmetry.space_group_name_H-M   'P 1'
#
loop_
_entity.id
_entity.type
_entity.pdbx_description
1 polymer ?
#
loop_
_entity_poly.entity_id
_entity_poly.type
_entity_poly.pdbx_seq_one_letter_code
_entity_poly.pdbx_strand_id
1 'polypeptide(L)'
;MVSFSQDAMNQAQSVLQKVQKEWLQRPGVTAVDLGFKWKDGQMTDQLAIRVHVNKKRPLPEIAEADRFPDEVEGISIDVIEATYGIHAAPTADVQLEFAKDGRHQRFDDIPLGVSVGSPYSTAGTLGAKVLDEETGQVMILSNWHVLAGTPSVVAGVPVW
;
A
#
# COMPACT_ATOMS: atom_id res chain seq x y z
N MET A 1 20.32 9.19 -0.66
CA MET A 1 18.91 8.82 -0.46
C MET A 1 18.61 9.10 1.01
N VAL A 2 17.64 9.97 1.32
CA VAL A 2 17.26 10.22 2.71
C VAL A 2 16.55 8.96 3.21
N SER A 3 17.00 8.42 4.33
CA SER A 3 16.38 7.28 5.02
C SER A 3 16.12 7.67 6.45
N PHE A 4 15.00 7.24 7.01
CA PHE A 4 14.67 7.48 8.40
C PHE A 4 15.46 6.55 9.32
N SER A 5 15.80 7.01 10.53
CA SER A 5 16.40 6.13 11.53
C SER A 5 15.39 5.08 11.99
N GLN A 6 15.88 3.93 12.45
CA GLN A 6 15.02 2.87 12.96
C GLN A 6 14.16 3.37 14.13
N ASP A 7 14.73 4.16 15.04
CA ASP A 7 13.99 4.72 16.18
C ASP A 7 12.86 5.66 15.73
N ALA A 8 13.11 6.52 14.73
CA ALA A 8 12.09 7.39 14.18
C ALA A 8 10.96 6.60 13.50
N MET A 9 11.31 5.53 12.77
CA MET A 9 10.33 4.64 12.16
C MET A 9 9.50 3.88 13.20
N ASN A 10 10.14 3.35 14.24
CA ASN A 10 9.47 2.65 15.33
C ASN A 10 8.51 3.58 16.08
N GLN A 11 8.94 4.81 16.37
CA GLN A 11 8.08 5.84 16.97
C GLN A 11 6.88 6.12 16.04
N ALA A 12 7.13 6.46 14.78
CA ALA A 12 6.07 6.78 13.83
C ALA A 12 5.08 5.62 13.62
N GLN A 13 5.57 4.37 13.61
CA GLN A 13 4.73 3.18 13.50
C GLN A 13 3.87 2.99 14.74
N SER A 14 4.41 3.22 15.94
CA SER A 14 3.63 3.20 17.19
C SER A 14 2.54 4.27 17.19
N VAL A 15 2.84 5.50 16.75
CA VAL A 15 1.85 6.57 16.64
C VAL A 15 0.79 6.23 15.60
N LEU A 16 1.18 5.73 14.42
CA LEU A 16 0.24 5.31 13.38
C LEU A 16 -0.74 4.26 13.92
N GLN A 17 -0.25 3.23 14.62
CA GLN A 17 -1.10 2.16 15.16
C GLN A 17 -2.18 2.68 16.14
N LYS A 18 -1.89 3.76 16.88
CA LYS A 18 -2.85 4.40 17.81
C LYS A 18 -3.98 5.11 17.06
N VAL A 19 -3.66 5.82 15.97
CA VAL A 19 -4.61 6.72 15.29
C VAL A 19 -5.29 6.10 14.06
N GLN A 20 -4.64 5.13 13.41
CA GLN A 20 -5.03 4.62 12.09
C GLN A 20 -6.49 4.15 12.03
N LYS A 21 -6.91 3.35 13.01
CA LYS A 21 -8.27 2.77 13.02
C LYS A 21 -9.35 3.84 13.12
N GLU A 22 -9.16 4.84 13.97
CA GLU A 22 -10.09 5.96 14.12
C GLU A 22 -10.11 6.81 12.85
N TRP A 23 -8.94 7.14 12.31
CA TRP A 23 -8.84 8.04 11.17
C TRP A 23 -9.38 7.42 9.88
N LEU A 24 -9.18 6.13 9.66
CA LEU A 24 -9.78 5.40 8.54
C LEU A 24 -11.33 5.40 8.57
N GLN A 25 -11.94 5.62 9.73
CA GLN A 25 -13.41 5.72 9.86
C GLN A 25 -13.93 7.13 9.58
N ARG A 26 -13.05 8.13 9.46
CA ARG A 26 -13.46 9.51 9.21
C ARG A 26 -13.99 9.66 7.78
N PRO A 27 -15.10 10.41 7.57
CA PRO A 27 -15.66 10.62 6.24
C PRO A 27 -14.64 11.20 5.26
N GLY A 28 -14.54 10.58 4.08
CA GLY A 28 -13.66 11.04 3.00
C GLY A 28 -12.21 10.57 3.11
N VAL A 29 -11.79 9.95 4.22
CA VAL A 29 -10.47 9.30 4.30
C VAL A 29 -10.45 8.03 3.46
N THR A 30 -9.43 7.89 2.62
CA THR A 30 -9.26 6.78 1.67
C THR A 30 -8.11 5.87 2.05
N ALA A 31 -7.10 6.37 2.76
CA ALA A 31 -6.00 5.59 3.31
C ALA A 31 -5.27 6.36 4.43
N VAL A 32 -4.54 5.64 5.28
CA VAL A 32 -3.63 6.22 6.27
C VAL A 32 -2.36 5.36 6.31
N ASP A 33 -1.20 5.99 6.10
CA ASP A 33 0.10 5.31 6.05
C ASP A 33 1.24 6.19 6.61
N LEU A 34 2.48 5.68 6.54
CA LEU A 34 3.69 6.47 6.76
C LEU A 34 4.37 6.81 5.43
N GLY A 35 5.05 7.95 5.39
CA GLY A 35 5.95 8.28 4.29
C GLY A 35 6.54 9.67 4.41
N PHE A 36 7.19 10.10 3.34
CA PHE A 36 7.67 11.47 3.23
C PHE A 36 6.51 12.45 3.11
N LYS A 37 6.59 13.57 3.81
CA LYS A 37 5.67 14.70 3.67
C LYS A 37 5.81 15.33 2.30
N TRP A 38 4.70 15.72 1.71
CA TRP A 38 4.65 16.45 0.44
C TRP A 38 4.29 17.91 0.67
N LYS A 39 4.96 18.80 -0.05
CA LYS A 39 4.65 20.23 -0.04
C LYS A 39 4.79 20.78 -1.45
N ASP A 40 3.78 21.51 -1.92
CA ASP A 40 3.78 22.16 -3.23
C ASP A 40 4.15 21.21 -4.40
N GLY A 41 3.68 19.96 -4.33
CA GLY A 41 3.94 18.92 -5.33
C GLY A 41 5.32 18.27 -5.25
N GLN A 42 6.12 18.59 -4.22
CA GLN A 42 7.45 18.04 -4.02
C GLN A 42 7.51 17.19 -2.76
N MET A 43 8.18 16.03 -2.87
CA MET A 43 8.50 15.17 -1.74
C MET A 43 9.60 15.84 -0.90
N THR A 44 9.37 15.95 0.40
CA THR A 44 10.35 16.51 1.36
C THR A 44 11.18 15.39 2.00
N ASP A 45 12.07 15.74 2.91
CA ASP A 45 12.88 14.84 3.73
C ASP A 45 12.26 14.54 5.11
N GLN A 46 11.05 15.04 5.38
CA GLN A 46 10.35 14.87 6.66
C GLN A 46 9.48 13.62 6.66
N LEU A 47 9.59 12.81 7.71
CA LEU A 47 8.67 11.70 8.00
C LEU A 47 7.31 12.27 8.44
N ALA A 48 6.24 11.73 7.88
CA ALA A 48 4.88 12.07 8.28
C ALA A 48 3.95 10.86 8.28
N ILE A 49 2.92 10.94 9.11
CA ILE A 49 1.71 10.14 8.93
C ILE A 49 0.91 10.81 7.82
N ARG A 50 0.70 10.09 6.72
CA ARG A 50 -0.04 10.61 5.57
C ARG A 50 -1.48 10.13 5.65
N VAL A 51 -2.39 11.09 5.63
CA VAL A 51 -3.82 10.87 5.58
C VAL A 51 -4.29 11.20 4.18
N HIS A 52 -4.74 10.18 3.46
CA HIS A 52 -5.26 10.34 2.12
C HIS A 52 -6.75 10.61 2.20
N VAL A 53 -7.21 11.65 1.50
CA VAL A 53 -8.60 12.04 1.42
C VAL A 53 -9.05 12.05 -0.04
N ASN A 54 -10.32 11.76 -0.28
CA ASN A 54 -10.89 11.79 -1.62
C ASN A 54 -10.89 13.20 -2.24
N LYS A 55 -10.99 14.24 -1.41
CA LYS A 55 -10.96 15.64 -1.83
C LYS A 55 -10.52 16.55 -0.70
N LYS A 56 -9.54 17.43 -0.97
CA LYS A 56 -9.18 18.53 -0.09
C LYS A 56 -10.23 19.63 -0.17
N ARG A 57 -10.51 20.23 0.98
CA ARG A 57 -11.38 21.40 1.13
C ARG A 57 -10.60 22.54 1.78
N PRO A 58 -10.90 23.80 1.48
CA PRO A 58 -10.36 24.93 2.21
C PRO A 58 -10.66 24.83 3.72
N LEU A 59 -9.72 25.22 4.58
CA LEU A 59 -9.90 25.15 6.04
C LEU A 59 -11.22 25.77 6.54
N PRO A 60 -11.70 26.93 6.04
CA PRO A 60 -12.98 27.50 6.46
C PRO A 60 -14.21 26.61 6.21
N GLU A 61 -14.13 25.68 5.26
CA GLU A 61 -15.21 24.75 4.92
C GLU A 61 -15.14 23.44 5.72
N ILE A 62 -14.13 23.28 6.58
CA ILE A 62 -13.91 22.10 7.41
C ILE A 62 -14.17 22.49 8.87
N ALA A 63 -15.13 21.80 9.49
CA ALA A 63 -15.39 21.92 10.92
C ALA A 63 -14.12 21.60 11.71
N GLU A 64 -13.88 22.33 12.80
CA GLU A 64 -12.65 22.18 13.59
C GLU A 64 -12.43 20.74 14.07
N ALA A 65 -13.50 20.04 14.43
CA ALA A 65 -13.48 18.64 14.83
C ALA A 65 -13.08 17.65 13.72
N ASP A 66 -13.26 18.03 12.45
CA ASP A 66 -12.92 17.21 11.28
C ASP A 66 -11.49 17.47 10.78
N ARG A 67 -10.80 18.48 11.32
CA ARG A 67 -9.43 18.79 10.93
C ARG A 67 -8.47 17.78 11.56
N PHE A 68 -7.47 17.37 10.79
CA PHE A 68 -6.34 16.65 11.35
C PHE A 68 -5.39 17.65 12.01
N PRO A 69 -4.74 17.27 13.13
CA PRO A 69 -3.71 18.11 13.73
C PRO A 69 -2.49 18.20 12.79
N ASP A 70 -1.64 19.21 12.96
CA ASP A 70 -0.39 19.33 12.19
C ASP A 70 0.66 18.29 12.61
N GLU A 71 0.55 17.77 13.83
CA GLU A 71 1.47 16.80 14.43
C GLU A 71 0.74 15.91 15.46
N VAL A 72 1.16 14.66 15.60
CA VAL A 72 0.78 13.76 16.70
C VAL A 72 2.03 13.14 17.29
N GLU A 73 2.24 13.31 18.61
CA GLU A 73 3.38 12.72 19.35
C GLU A 73 4.76 12.95 18.68
N GLY A 74 5.02 14.16 18.16
CA GLY A 74 6.29 14.48 17.48
C GLY A 74 6.34 14.12 15.99
N ILE A 75 5.29 13.49 15.44
CA ILE A 75 5.23 13.05 14.06
C ILE A 75 4.32 13.96 13.25
N SER A 76 4.88 14.60 12.22
CA SER A 76 4.13 15.48 11.33
C SER A 76 2.98 14.75 10.65
N ILE A 77 1.88 15.46 10.42
CA ILE A 77 0.78 14.97 9.59
C ILE A 77 0.86 15.62 8.21
N ASP A 78 0.52 14.83 7.19
CA ASP A 78 0.36 15.29 5.82
C ASP A 78 -0.99 14.83 5.28
N VAL A 79 -1.79 15.77 4.79
CA VAL A 79 -3.08 15.45 4.17
C VAL A 79 -2.87 15.45 2.65
N ILE A 80 -3.16 14.34 2.00
CA ILE A 80 -2.94 14.13 0.57
C ILE A 80 -4.29 13.89 -0.11
N GLU A 81 -4.54 14.54 -1.24
CA GLU A 81 -5.73 14.21 -2.04
C GLU A 81 -5.39 13.01 -2.92
N ALA A 82 -5.98 11.85 -2.62
CA ALA A 82 -5.78 10.62 -3.37
C ALA A 82 -6.99 9.69 -3.24
N THR A 83 -7.42 9.14 -4.36
CA THR A 83 -8.46 8.09 -4.42
C THR A 83 -7.83 6.78 -4.85
N TYR A 84 -8.17 5.72 -4.13
CA TYR A 84 -7.69 4.37 -4.42
C TYR A 84 -8.87 3.52 -4.87
N GLY A 85 -8.64 2.71 -5.88
CA GLY A 85 -9.62 1.76 -6.37
C GLY A 85 -8.95 0.43 -6.67
N ILE A 86 -9.77 -0.61 -6.75
CA ILE A 86 -9.34 -1.87 -7.35
C ILE A 86 -8.95 -1.54 -8.78
N HIS A 87 -7.72 -1.90 -9.16
CA HIS A 87 -7.32 -1.83 -10.55
C HIS A 87 -8.19 -2.86 -11.29
N ALA A 88 -9.22 -2.37 -11.98
CA ALA A 88 -10.05 -3.23 -12.83
C ALA A 88 -9.12 -3.89 -13.84
N ALA A 89 -9.32 -5.18 -14.08
CA ALA A 89 -8.63 -5.87 -15.17
C ALA A 89 -8.80 -4.99 -16.43
N PRO A 90 -7.74 -4.83 -17.21
CA PRO A 90 -7.79 -3.95 -18.35
C PRO A 90 -9.01 -4.27 -19.22
N THR A 91 -9.73 -3.23 -19.64
CA THR A 91 -10.78 -3.36 -20.65
C THR A 91 -10.17 -3.94 -21.92
N ALA A 92 -11.02 -4.52 -22.78
CA ALA A 92 -10.65 -5.33 -23.96
C ALA A 92 -9.61 -4.70 -24.92
N ASP A 93 -9.25 -3.43 -24.75
CA ASP A 93 -8.31 -2.65 -25.55
C ASP A 93 -6.86 -2.71 -25.04
N VAL A 94 -6.56 -3.38 -23.92
CA VAL A 94 -5.16 -3.59 -23.54
C VAL A 94 -4.57 -4.75 -24.32
N GLN A 95 -3.52 -4.41 -25.04
CA GLN A 95 -2.69 -5.35 -25.76
C GLN A 95 -1.97 -6.23 -24.73
N LEU A 96 -2.61 -7.36 -24.40
CA LEU A 96 -1.98 -8.41 -23.63
C LEU A 96 -0.74 -8.84 -24.42
N GLU A 97 0.46 -8.61 -23.88
CA GLU A 97 1.66 -9.16 -24.46
C GLU A 97 1.48 -10.68 -24.56
N PHE A 98 1.73 -11.23 -25.75
CA PHE A 98 1.73 -12.67 -25.93
C PHE A 98 2.64 -13.29 -24.87
N ALA A 99 2.07 -14.22 -24.10
CA ALA A 99 2.84 -14.95 -23.11
C ALA A 99 4.03 -15.60 -23.82
N LYS A 100 5.25 -15.32 -23.35
CA LYS A 100 6.43 -16.07 -23.80
C LYS A 100 6.19 -17.55 -23.52
N ASP A 101 6.63 -18.41 -24.44
CA ASP A 101 6.58 -19.86 -24.26
C ASP A 101 7.25 -20.25 -22.93
N GLY A 102 6.66 -21.23 -22.22
CA GLY A 102 7.20 -21.76 -20.96
C GLY A 102 6.62 -21.16 -19.67
N ARG A 103 5.62 -20.27 -19.70
CA ARG A 103 4.95 -19.81 -18.46
C ARG A 103 4.25 -20.91 -17.65
N HIS A 104 3.97 -22.07 -18.25
CA HIS A 104 3.42 -23.24 -17.55
C HIS A 104 4.51 -24.21 -17.06
N GLN A 105 5.78 -23.81 -17.13
CA GLN A 105 6.86 -24.63 -16.59
C GLN A 105 6.75 -24.71 -15.08
N ARG A 106 6.77 -25.93 -14.56
CA ARG A 106 6.90 -26.16 -13.12
C ARG A 106 8.33 -25.81 -12.70
N PHE A 107 8.46 -24.96 -11.70
CA PHE A 107 9.72 -24.67 -11.04
C PHE A 107 9.78 -25.43 -9.71
N ASP A 108 10.85 -26.20 -9.50
CA ASP A 108 11.10 -26.80 -8.18
C ASP A 108 11.58 -25.71 -7.20
N ASP A 109 12.47 -24.82 -7.67
CA ASP A 109 12.85 -23.58 -7.00
C ASP A 109 12.28 -22.38 -7.74
N ILE A 110 11.31 -21.69 -7.14
CA ILE A 110 10.60 -20.57 -7.79
C ILE A 110 11.57 -19.37 -7.95
N PRO A 111 11.93 -18.95 -9.18
CA PRO A 111 12.76 -17.78 -9.41
C PRO A 111 11.97 -16.48 -9.20
N LEU A 112 12.64 -15.37 -8.89
CA LEU A 112 12.02 -14.05 -8.95
C LEU A 112 11.74 -13.66 -10.41
N GLY A 113 10.72 -12.82 -10.63
CA GLY A 113 10.35 -12.36 -11.97
C GLY A 113 9.43 -13.30 -12.75
N VAL A 114 9.10 -14.48 -12.20
CA VAL A 114 8.14 -15.39 -12.84
C VAL A 114 6.71 -14.89 -12.73
N SER A 115 5.86 -15.40 -13.63
CA SER A 115 4.42 -15.20 -13.56
C SER A 115 3.89 -15.78 -12.25
N VAL A 116 3.06 -15.01 -11.55
CA VAL A 116 2.38 -15.46 -10.34
C VAL A 116 0.98 -14.84 -10.29
N GLY A 117 -0.01 -15.51 -9.71
CA GLY A 117 -1.36 -14.97 -9.61
C GLY A 117 -2.30 -15.78 -8.73
N SER A 118 -3.32 -15.09 -8.19
CA SER A 118 -4.44 -15.73 -7.52
C SER A 118 -5.55 -16.10 -8.52
N PRO A 119 -6.48 -17.01 -8.16
CA PRO A 119 -7.68 -17.29 -8.95
C PRO A 119 -8.57 -16.07 -9.23
N TYR A 120 -8.39 -14.98 -8.50
CA TYR A 120 -9.17 -13.74 -8.61
C TYR A 120 -8.47 -12.67 -9.43
N SER A 121 -7.31 -12.98 -10.01
CA SER A 121 -6.51 -12.08 -10.84
C SER A 121 -6.14 -12.75 -12.16
N THR A 122 -5.52 -12.00 -13.07
CA THR A 122 -5.01 -12.55 -14.34
C THR A 122 -3.65 -13.21 -14.12
N ALA A 123 -2.60 -12.40 -14.09
CA ALA A 123 -1.26 -12.78 -13.74
C ALA A 123 -0.45 -11.50 -13.48
N GLY A 124 0.47 -11.57 -12.53
CA GLY A 124 1.48 -10.57 -12.29
C GLY A 124 2.86 -11.20 -12.18
N THR A 125 3.73 -10.57 -11.42
CA THR A 125 5.14 -10.97 -11.34
C THR A 125 5.55 -11.17 -9.89
N LEU A 126 6.24 -12.27 -9.60
CA LEU A 126 6.84 -12.50 -8.28
C LEU A 126 7.97 -11.51 -8.08
N GLY A 127 7.84 -10.62 -7.09
CA GLY A 127 8.81 -9.56 -6.81
C GLY A 127 9.96 -10.03 -5.94
N ALA A 128 9.66 -10.56 -4.76
CA ALA A 128 10.69 -10.96 -3.79
C ALA A 128 10.29 -12.21 -3.00
N LYS A 129 11.31 -12.85 -2.41
CA LYS A 129 11.16 -13.78 -1.29
C LYS A 129 11.52 -13.02 -0.04
N VAL A 130 10.68 -13.11 0.98
CA VAL A 130 10.84 -12.40 2.25
C VAL A 130 10.72 -13.39 3.40
N LEU A 131 11.18 -12.97 4.58
CA LEU A 131 10.97 -13.71 5.81
C LEU A 131 9.97 -12.94 6.65
N ASP A 132 9.02 -13.67 7.23
CA ASP A 132 8.18 -13.13 8.28
C ASP A 132 9.05 -12.77 9.49
N GLU A 133 8.92 -11.55 10.01
CA GLU A 133 9.80 -11.07 11.08
C GLU A 133 9.54 -11.80 12.40
N GLU A 134 8.29 -12.17 12.68
CA GLU A 134 7.90 -12.83 13.92
C GLU A 134 8.20 -14.34 13.89
N THR A 135 7.84 -15.01 12.79
CA THR A 135 7.90 -16.47 12.68
C THR A 135 9.10 -17.00 11.92
N GLY A 136 9.81 -16.17 11.16
CA GLY A 136 10.90 -16.57 10.27
C GLY A 136 10.45 -17.39 9.06
N GLN A 137 9.14 -17.47 8.80
CA GLN A 137 8.61 -18.22 7.66
C GLN A 137 8.99 -17.56 6.33
N VAL A 138 9.37 -18.37 5.35
CA VAL A 138 9.61 -17.90 3.99
C VAL A 138 8.27 -17.57 3.34
N MET A 139 8.16 -16.34 2.86
CA MET A 139 6.99 -15.82 2.15
C MET A 139 7.40 -15.23 0.80
N ILE A 140 6.40 -14.93 -0.03
CA ILE A 140 6.56 -14.23 -1.31
C ILE A 140 5.92 -12.84 -1.25
N LEU A 141 6.48 -11.91 -2.00
CA LEU A 141 5.98 -10.53 -2.13
C LEU A 141 5.68 -10.21 -3.60
N SER A 142 4.48 -9.68 -3.83
CA SER A 142 4.03 -9.09 -5.10
C SER A 142 2.90 -8.10 -4.81
N ASN A 143 2.29 -7.53 -5.85
CA ASN A 143 1.18 -6.60 -5.70
C ASN A 143 -0.06 -7.28 -5.11
N TRP A 144 -0.82 -6.54 -4.30
CA TRP A 144 -2.07 -7.05 -3.72
C TRP A 144 -3.07 -7.54 -4.79
N HIS A 145 -3.22 -6.81 -5.91
CA HIS A 145 -4.12 -7.23 -6.97
C HIS A 145 -3.66 -8.49 -7.72
N VAL A 146 -2.40 -8.92 -7.54
CA VAL A 146 -1.85 -10.15 -8.11
C VAL A 146 -2.10 -11.33 -7.18
N LEU A 147 -1.80 -11.19 -5.88
CA LEU A 147 -1.86 -12.29 -4.91
C LEU A 147 -3.21 -12.44 -4.20
N ALA A 148 -3.90 -11.33 -3.93
CA ALA A 148 -5.23 -11.34 -3.32
C ALA A 148 -6.30 -11.16 -4.40
N GLY A 149 -6.19 -10.09 -5.20
CA GLY A 149 -7.13 -9.75 -6.29
C GLY A 149 -8.51 -9.25 -5.82
N THR A 150 -8.95 -9.61 -4.62
CA THR A 150 -10.26 -9.23 -4.06
C THR A 150 -10.18 -8.98 -2.55
N PRO A 151 -10.95 -8.01 -2.00
CA PRO A 151 -11.00 -7.76 -0.55
C PRO A 151 -11.64 -8.91 0.25
N SER A 152 -12.33 -9.84 -0.42
CA SER A 152 -12.98 -10.99 0.22
C SER A 152 -12.13 -12.26 0.25
N VAL A 153 -10.84 -12.18 -0.13
CA VAL A 153 -9.95 -13.35 -0.12
C VAL A 153 -9.72 -13.84 1.32
N VAL A 154 -9.63 -15.15 1.48
CA VAL A 154 -9.32 -15.80 2.76
C VAL A 154 -7.97 -16.49 2.70
N ALA A 155 -7.35 -16.71 3.87
CA ALA A 155 -6.11 -17.47 3.96
C ALA A 155 -6.30 -18.90 3.43
N GLY A 156 -5.25 -19.46 2.82
CA GLY A 156 -5.24 -20.81 2.26
C GLY A 156 -5.68 -20.92 0.80
N VAL A 157 -6.09 -19.81 0.17
CA VAL A 157 -6.31 -19.78 -1.28
C VAL A 157 -4.97 -20.02 -2.00
N PRO A 158 -4.87 -21.00 -2.91
CA PRO A 158 -3.66 -21.24 -3.67
C PRO A 158 -3.28 -20.05 -4.55
N VAL A 159 -1.98 -19.80 -4.65
CA VAL A 159 -1.38 -18.89 -5.62
C VAL A 159 -0.58 -19.73 -6.61
N TRP A 160 -0.71 -19.43 -7.90
CA TRP A 160 -0.13 -20.17 -9.01
C TRP A 160 0.99 -19.37 -9.66
#